data_AF-A0A960RRK6-F1
#
_entry.id   AF-A0A960RRK6-F1
#
_cell.length_a   1.000
_cell.length_b   1.000
_cell.length_c   1.000
_cell.angle_alpha   90.00
_cell.angle_beta   90.00
_cell.angle_gamma   90.00
#
_symmetry.space_group_name_H-M   'P 1'
#
loop_
_entity.id
_entity.type
_entity.pdbx_description
1 polymer ?
#
loop_
_entity_poly.entity_id
_entity_poly.type
_entity_poly.pdbx_seq_one_letter_code
_entity_poly.pdbx_strand_id
1 'polypeptide(L)' 'EGKDAEVNEDRVQYWVDQGAELSEKAHALIARKAPGVIKSLRDRELARVKKRSEKRKAKKK' A
#
# COMPACT_ATOMS: atom_id res chain seq x y z
N GLU A 1 -19.33 -1.66 20.61
CA GLU A 1 -18.25 -0.68 20.75
C GLU A 1 -17.17 -0.93 19.71
N GLY A 2 -16.77 0.09 18.95
CA GLY A 2 -15.54 0.01 18.17
C GLY A 2 -14.38 0.32 19.10
N LYS A 3 -13.49 -0.64 19.32
CA LYS A 3 -12.23 -0.38 20.03
C LYS A 3 -11.43 0.60 19.18
N ASP A 4 -11.19 1.80 19.70
CA ASP A 4 -10.26 2.74 19.08
C ASP A 4 -8.85 2.15 19.18
N ALA A 5 -8.32 1.74 18.03
CA ALA A 5 -6.94 1.31 17.90
C ALA A 5 -6.07 2.51 17.53
N GLU A 6 -5.02 2.74 18.31
CA GLU A 6 -3.95 3.65 17.96
C GLU A 6 -3.07 3.01 16.88
N VAL A 7 -2.82 3.74 15.79
CA VAL A 7 -2.02 3.27 14.66
C VAL A 7 -0.79 4.16 14.56
N ASN A 8 0.39 3.57 14.71
CA ASN A 8 1.65 4.25 14.44
C ASN A 8 1.96 4.17 12.94
N GLU A 9 1.71 5.27 12.23
CA GLU A 9 1.85 5.36 10.77
C GLU A 9 3.27 5.02 10.30
N ASP A 10 4.30 5.60 10.92
CA ASP A 10 5.71 5.38 10.54
C ASP A 10 6.11 3.90 10.62
N ARG A 11 5.69 3.24 11.70
CA ARG A 11 6.03 1.83 11.94
C ARG A 11 5.25 0.90 11.00
N VAL A 12 4.00 1.23 10.69
CA VAL A 12 3.24 0.48 9.69
C VAL A 12 3.87 0.64 8.31
N GLN A 13 4.23 1.87 7.92
CA GLN A 13 4.88 2.15 6.65
C GLN A 13 6.20 1.38 6.52
N TYR A 14 7.03 1.37 7.57
CA TYR A 14 8.28 0.60 7.61
C TYR A 14 8.06 -0.88 7.26
N TRP A 15 7.12 -1.56 7.94
CA TRP A 15 6.89 -2.99 7.70
C TRP A 15 6.31 -3.27 6.33
N VAL A 16 5.40 -2.40 5.87
CA VAL A 16 4.84 -2.46 4.52
C VAL A 16 5.94 -2.32 3.47
N ASP A 17 6.94 -1.46 3.71
CA ASP A 17 8.08 -1.27 2.82
C ASP A 17 9.02 -2.47 2.80
N GLN A 18 9.11 -3.21 3.89
CA GLN A 18 9.82 -4.49 3.97
C GLN A 18 9.03 -5.66 3.33
N GLY A 19 7.79 -5.43 2.87
CA GLY A 19 6.97 -6.44 2.20
C GLY A 19 5.92 -7.11 3.08
N ALA A 20 5.58 -6.53 4.24
CA ALA A 20 4.46 -7.01 5.03
C ALA A 20 3.13 -6.84 4.28
N GLU A 21 2.30 -7.88 4.30
CA GLU A 21 0.96 -7.86 3.72
C GLU A 21 -0.08 -7.50 4.76
N LEU A 22 -1.06 -6.69 4.36
CA LEU A 22 -2.18 -6.28 5.20
C LEU A 22 -3.38 -7.18 4.95
N SER A 23 -4.01 -7.69 6.01
CA SER A 23 -5.33 -8.31 5.90
C SER A 23 -6.40 -7.27 5.55
N GLU A 24 -7.55 -7.70 5.01
CA GLU A 24 -8.63 -6.78 4.63
C GLU A 24 -9.11 -5.89 5.78
N LYS A 25 -9.22 -6.44 6.98
CA LYS A 25 -9.62 -5.70 8.19
C LYS A 25 -8.54 -4.69 8.60
N ALA A 26 -7.27 -5.06 8.53
CA ALA A 26 -6.16 -4.16 8.81
C ALA A 26 -6.09 -3.03 7.78
N HIS A 27 -6.32 -3.33 6.50
CA HIS A 27 -6.40 -2.34 5.44
C HIS A 27 -7.53 -1.34 5.70
N ALA A 28 -8.73 -1.80 6.07
CA ALA A 28 -9.84 -0.91 6.41
C ALA A 28 -9.55 -0.02 7.64
N LEU A 29 -8.84 -0.55 8.64
CA LEU A 29 -8.43 0.22 9.81
C LEU A 29 -7.39 1.29 9.46
N ILE A 30 -6.34 0.90 8.73
CA ILE A 30 -5.26 1.80 8.30
C ILE A 30 -5.81 2.85 7.34
N ALA A 31 -6.68 2.50 6.40
CA ALA A 31 -7.35 3.45 5.51
C ALA A 31 -8.11 4.56 6.27
N ARG A 32 -8.66 4.25 7.45
CA ARG A 32 -9.39 5.20 8.29
C ARG A 32 -8.48 6.05 9.17
N LYS A 33 -7.42 5.45 9.73
CA LYS A 33 -6.57 6.10 10.75
C LYS A 33 -5.27 6.70 10.19
N ALA A 34 -4.70 6.09 9.15
CA ALA A 34 -3.44 6.48 8.49
C ALA A 34 -3.57 6.33 6.95
N PRO A 35 -4.34 7.21 6.29
CA PRO A 35 -4.58 7.12 4.84
C PRO A 35 -3.31 7.33 4.00
N GLY A 36 -2.25 7.94 4.56
CA GLY A 36 -0.97 8.14 3.88
C GLY A 36 -0.33 6.81 3.47
N VAL A 37 -0.33 5.83 4.37
CA VAL A 37 0.20 4.47 4.11
C VAL A 37 -0.49 3.82 2.92
N ILE A 38 -1.83 3.88 2.87
CA ILE A 38 -2.61 3.28 1.79
C ILE A 38 -2.33 3.97 0.44
N LYS A 39 -2.16 5.29 0.43
CA LYS A 39 -1.77 6.02 -0.78
C LYS A 39 -0.39 5.55 -1.28
N SER A 40 0.61 5.51 -0.40
CA SER A 40 1.94 5.03 -0.76
C SER A 40 1.93 3.59 -1.30
N LEU A 41 1.09 2.72 -0.74
CA LEU A 41 0.89 1.35 -1.22
C LEU A 41 0.33 1.31 -2.64
N ARG A 42 -0.71 2.11 -2.91
CA ARG A 42 -1.35 2.18 -4.24
C ARG A 42 -0.40 2.78 -5.27
N ASP A 43 0.33 3.83 -4.94
CA ASP A 43 1.28 4.48 -5.85
C ASP A 43 2.39 3.50 -6.26
N ARG A 44 2.87 2.69 -5.32
CA ARG A 44 3.84 1.62 -5.60
C ARG A 44 3.27 0.58 -6.58
N GLU A 45 2.03 0.18 -6.38
CA GLU A 45 1.38 -0.79 -7.28
C GLU A 45 1.17 -0.22 -8.69
N LEU A 46 0.69 1.03 -8.79
CA LEU A 46 0.56 1.74 -10.05
C LEU A 46 1.91 1.87 -10.78
N ALA A 47 2.99 2.16 -10.04
CA ALA A 47 4.34 2.21 -10.61
C ALA A 47 4.79 0.85 -11.16
N ARG A 48 4.50 -0.26 -10.46
CA ARG A 48 4.79 -1.62 -10.95
C ARG A 48 4.02 -1.94 -12.22
N VAL A 49 2.72 -1.65 -12.24
CA VAL A 49 1.85 -1.86 -13.40
C VAL A 49 2.33 -1.02 -14.58
N LYS A 50 2.64 0.26 -14.36
CA LYS A 50 3.19 1.16 -15.38
C LYS A 50 4.48 0.60 -15.98
N LYS A 51 5.45 0.22 -15.15
CA LYS A 51 6.72 -0.39 -15.59
C LYS A 51 6.50 -1.67 -16.38
N ARG A 52 5.56 -2.53 -15.96
CA ARG A 52 5.19 -3.76 -16.71
C ARG A 52 4.59 -3.42 -18.07
N SER A 53 3.72 -2.41 -18.12
CA SER A 53 3.09 -1.96 -19.37
C SER A 53 4.11 -1.39 -20.36
N GLU A 54 5.07 -0.59 -19.87
CA GLU A 54 6.15 0.00 -20.67
C GLU A 54 7.05 -1.09 -21.25
N LYS A 55 7.46 -2.07 -20.43
CA LYS A 55 8.21 -3.25 -20.90
C LYS A 55 7.47 -4.01 -21.99
N ARG A 56 6.16 -4.21 -21.84
CA ARG A 56 5.33 -4.90 -22.84
C ARG A 56 5.23 -4.09 -24.14
N LYS A 57 5.07 -2.76 -24.05
CA LYS A 57 5.04 -1.87 -25.22
C LYS A 57 6.39 -1.87 -25.95
N ALA A 58 7.50 -1.84 -25.22
CA ALA A 58 8.84 -1.87 -25.79
C ALA A 58 9.14 -3.17 -26.55
N LYS A 59 8.60 -4.32 -26.09
CA LYS A 59 8.72 -5.62 -26.79
C LYS A 59 7.83 -5.75 -28.04
N LYS A 60 6.83 -4.87 -28.20
CA LYS A 60 5.90 -4.89 -29.34
C LYS A 60 6.33 -3.94 -30.47
N LYS A 61 7.22 -3.00 -30.17
CA LYS A 61 7.96 -2.23 -31.17
C LYS A 61 9.12 -3.08 -31.69
#